data_AF-A0AB34IS91-F1
#
_entry.id   AF-A0AB34IS91-F1
#
_cell.length_a   1.000
_cell.length_b   1.000
_cell.length_c   1.000
_cell.angle_alpha   90.00
_cell.angle_beta   90.00
_cell.angle_gamma   90.00
#
_symmetry.space_group_name_H-M   'P 1'
#
loop_
_entity.id
_entity.type
_entity.pdbx_description
1 polymer ?
#
loop_
_entity_poly.entity_id
_entity_poly.type
_entity_poly.pdbx_seq_one_letter_code
_entity_poly.pdbx_strand_id
1 'polypeptide(L)'
;MTRSSATVEQLVKRRVAAISELKRIQAAYDELNLSNDPLQPEYSGRAFLRGIQLRESSSHRSIRSSKGSGDERQAPTARPGDGLRARLSMIEMEKDGKAGKSSKEAYRSSKVMNAALHIRDPSYGLKQFFEDMVCAFPELELYLEKDLCAQVHMDPDSDLEVQRLRKHLDILTCASTGPEKSSTSGNSGSDEYKRTICALFGVYWLMRLDLPSVPGSECLDGQRGFCFGVDPESWIPLMEPPPVPPATATKRDKFFRKQDWQGFHQLMVDSGFLCQQPDGSVLVDAKRTAAMLTLTAIHDVMKVQDYLPQVMPEHAPYNGFAAGEQIGDHDIALGYVLEHDAGALPSYHRLDASQQAPVRFTQAKIGFNHGKPKPIEICA
;
A
#
# COMPACT_ATOMS: atom_id res chain seq x y z
N MET A 1 -38.27 -1.64 -1.98
CA MET A 1 -37.47 -2.89 -2.00
C MET A 1 -36.84 -3.09 -0.63
N THR A 2 -37.47 -3.88 0.24
CA THR A 2 -36.94 -4.24 1.56
C THR A 2 -35.92 -5.36 1.38
N ARG A 3 -34.62 -5.05 1.49
CA ARG A 3 -33.61 -6.11 1.63
C ARG A 3 -33.96 -6.89 2.90
N SER A 4 -34.17 -8.20 2.76
CA SER A 4 -34.55 -9.09 3.86
C SER A 4 -33.55 -8.96 5.02
N SER A 5 -34.06 -8.84 6.24
CA SER A 5 -33.27 -8.86 7.48
C SER A 5 -32.29 -10.05 7.53
N ALA A 6 -32.69 -11.18 6.95
CA ALA A 6 -31.86 -12.39 6.87
C ALA A 6 -30.55 -12.18 6.08
N THR A 7 -30.54 -11.28 5.09
CA THR A 7 -29.34 -11.01 4.29
C THR A 7 -28.30 -10.20 5.09
N VAL A 8 -28.75 -9.27 5.94
CA VAL A 8 -27.85 -8.47 6.79
C VAL A 8 -27.20 -9.34 7.88
N GLU A 9 -27.97 -10.22 8.52
CA GLU A 9 -27.46 -11.12 9.55
C GLU A 9 -26.39 -12.09 8.98
N GLN A 10 -26.61 -12.63 7.78
CA GLN A 10 -25.62 -13.47 7.10
C GLN A 10 -24.33 -12.72 6.77
N LEU A 11 -24.43 -11.47 6.31
CA LEU A 11 -23.27 -10.62 6.05
C LEU A 11 -22.46 -10.32 7.33
N VAL A 12 -23.15 -10.05 8.45
CA VAL A 12 -22.49 -9.84 9.75
C VAL A 12 -21.77 -11.12 10.20
N LYS A 13 -22.42 -12.29 10.11
CA LYS A 13 -21.80 -13.58 10.46
C LYS A 13 -20.54 -13.87 9.64
N ARG A 14 -20.59 -13.65 8.32
CA ARG A 14 -19.43 -13.81 7.44
C ARG A 14 -18.29 -12.86 7.83
N ARG A 15 -18.61 -11.59 8.10
CA ARG A 15 -17.60 -10.60 8.52
C ARG A 15 -16.92 -10.97 9.85
N VAL A 16 -17.68 -11.47 10.83
CA VAL A 16 -17.14 -11.94 12.12
C VAL A 16 -16.21 -13.14 11.94
N ALA A 17 -16.57 -14.09 11.06
CA ALA A 17 -15.73 -15.23 10.72
C ALA A 17 -14.41 -14.79 10.07
N ALA A 18 -14.47 -13.89 9.08
CA ALA A 18 -13.28 -13.35 8.42
C ALA A 18 -12.34 -12.63 9.40
N ILE A 19 -12.87 -11.82 10.33
CA ILE A 19 -12.08 -11.17 11.38
C ILE A 19 -11.39 -12.19 12.29
N SER A 20 -12.09 -13.28 12.63
CA SER A 20 -11.54 -14.33 13.48
C SER A 20 -10.38 -15.08 12.78
N GLU A 21 -10.50 -15.32 11.48
CA GLU A 21 -9.44 -15.95 10.69
C GLU A 21 -8.22 -15.04 10.54
N LEU A 22 -8.41 -13.74 10.30
CA LEU A 22 -7.31 -12.76 10.29
C LEU A 22 -6.54 -12.75 11.63
N LYS A 23 -7.24 -12.86 12.76
CA LYS A 23 -6.60 -12.96 14.08
C LYS A 23 -5.78 -14.24 14.23
N ARG A 24 -6.28 -15.37 13.71
CA ARG A 24 -5.57 -16.65 13.73
C ARG A 24 -4.28 -16.58 12.89
N ILE A 25 -4.35 -15.97 11.71
CA ILE A 25 -3.20 -15.75 10.82
C ILE A 25 -2.15 -14.87 11.52
N GLN A 26 -2.58 -13.78 12.15
CA GLN A 26 -1.67 -12.90 12.91
C GLN A 26 -0.99 -13.64 14.06
N ALA A 27 -1.73 -14.41 14.86
CA ALA A 27 -1.17 -15.16 15.98
C ALA A 27 -0.13 -16.21 15.52
N ALA A 28 -0.44 -16.96 14.45
CA ALA A 28 0.50 -17.91 13.87
C ALA A 28 1.78 -17.23 13.36
N TYR A 29 1.66 -16.02 12.82
CA TYR A 29 2.79 -15.22 12.40
C TYR A 29 3.65 -14.76 13.59
N ASP A 30 3.03 -14.30 14.66
CA ASP A 30 3.70 -13.83 15.88
C ASP A 30 4.50 -14.96 16.55
N GLU A 31 3.93 -16.17 16.64
CA GLU A 31 4.64 -17.36 17.14
C GLU A 31 5.88 -17.69 16.30
N LEU A 32 5.83 -17.48 14.99
CA LEU A 32 6.98 -17.67 14.10
C LEU A 32 8.02 -16.55 14.20
N ASN A 33 7.70 -15.42 14.84
CA ASN A 33 8.57 -14.24 14.96
C ASN A 33 9.32 -14.16 16.31
N LEU A 34 9.10 -15.09 17.24
CA LEU A 34 9.72 -15.06 18.58
C LEU A 34 11.24 -15.38 18.63
N SER A 35 11.91 -15.69 17.50
CA SER A 35 13.37 -15.79 17.46
C SER A 35 14.00 -14.47 16.99
N ASN A 36 14.09 -13.49 17.89
CA ASN A 36 14.82 -12.25 17.65
C ASN A 36 16.34 -12.51 17.68
N ASP A 37 16.92 -12.83 16.52
CA ASP A 37 18.36 -12.72 16.31
C ASP A 37 18.67 -11.35 15.70
N PRO A 38 19.33 -10.43 16.44
CA PRO A 38 19.58 -9.04 16.02
C PRO A 38 20.68 -8.88 14.97
N LEU A 39 21.33 -9.96 14.50
CA LEU A 39 22.48 -9.89 13.60
C LEU A 39 22.18 -10.43 12.20
N GLN A 40 21.37 -9.80 11.34
CA GLN A 40 21.45 -10.01 9.87
C GLN A 40 20.76 -8.89 9.07
N PRO A 41 21.43 -8.29 8.05
CA PRO A 41 20.81 -7.39 7.08
C PRO A 41 19.98 -8.16 6.05
N GLU A 42 18.93 -7.51 5.54
CA GLU A 42 17.70 -8.14 5.05
C GLU A 42 17.65 -8.41 3.54
N TYR A 43 17.14 -9.58 3.16
CA TYR A 43 16.64 -9.87 1.80
C TYR A 43 15.11 -10.10 1.81
N SER A 44 14.42 -9.22 1.08
CA SER A 44 13.12 -9.29 0.36
C SER A 44 11.87 -9.97 0.96
N GLY A 45 11.84 -10.42 2.22
CA GLY A 45 10.62 -10.95 2.84
C GLY A 45 10.27 -10.40 4.23
N ARG A 46 11.25 -9.79 4.94
CA ARG A 46 11.03 -9.26 6.29
C ARG A 46 10.24 -7.94 6.30
N ALA A 47 10.37 -7.13 5.26
CA ALA A 47 9.80 -5.80 5.18
C ALA A 47 8.26 -5.79 5.00
N PHE A 48 7.69 -6.83 4.37
CA PHE A 48 6.23 -6.97 4.19
C PHE A 48 5.50 -7.28 5.52
N LEU A 49 6.12 -8.04 6.42
CA LEU A 49 5.43 -8.54 7.62
C LEU A 49 5.76 -7.78 8.92
N ARG A 50 6.88 -7.04 8.99
CA ARG A 50 7.13 -6.11 10.11
C ARG A 50 6.25 -4.87 10.11
N GLY A 51 5.67 -4.50 8.96
CA GLY A 51 4.82 -3.31 8.82
C GLY A 51 3.53 -3.32 9.64
N ILE A 52 3.12 -4.48 10.13
CA ILE A 52 1.87 -4.66 10.90
C ILE A 52 2.14 -4.65 12.43
N GLN A 53 3.39 -4.76 12.89
CA GLN A 53 3.70 -5.24 14.25
C GLN A 53 4.30 -4.20 15.24
N LEU A 54 4.42 -2.92 14.89
CA LEU A 54 4.90 -1.90 15.84
C LEU A 54 3.92 -0.74 15.97
N ARG A 55 2.93 -0.89 16.86
CA ARG A 55 2.09 0.24 17.30
C ARG A 55 1.69 0.11 18.76
N GLU A 56 2.67 0.25 19.66
CA GLU A 56 2.43 0.76 21.00
C GLU A 56 3.59 1.71 21.36
N SER A 57 3.24 2.87 21.92
CA SER A 57 4.11 3.98 22.39
C SER A 57 4.62 5.02 21.37
N SER A 58 3.69 5.79 20.80
CA SER A 58 3.98 7.19 20.42
C SER A 58 3.39 8.11 21.49
N SER A 59 4.21 8.49 22.46
CA SER A 59 3.88 9.52 23.45
C SER A 59 3.75 10.87 22.73
N HIS A 60 2.60 11.53 22.89
CA HIS A 60 2.37 12.89 22.42
C HIS A 60 3.41 13.84 23.05
N ARG A 61 4.45 14.19 22.29
CA ARG A 61 5.36 15.29 22.65
C ARG A 61 4.72 16.58 22.13
N SER A 62 3.99 17.27 23.00
CA SER A 62 3.47 18.61 22.72
C SER A 62 4.65 19.57 22.55
N ILE A 63 4.90 20.01 21.31
CA ILE A 63 5.88 21.04 20.99
C ILE A 63 5.21 22.39 21.31
N ARG A 64 5.63 23.04 22.39
CA ARG A 64 5.20 24.41 22.72
C ARG A 64 5.88 25.40 21.77
N SER A 65 5.11 25.94 20.83
CA SER A 65 5.51 27.09 20.01
C SER A 65 5.35 28.41 20.81
N SER A 66 6.41 29.23 20.83
CA SER A 66 6.44 30.54 21.46
C SER A 66 5.74 31.59 20.60
N LYS A 67 4.73 32.28 21.16
CA LYS A 67 4.01 33.39 20.52
C LYS A 67 4.89 34.63 20.38
N GLY A 68 5.28 34.98 19.16
CA GLY A 68 5.72 36.33 18.78
C GLY A 68 4.56 37.08 18.13
N SER A 69 4.20 38.25 18.64
CA SER A 69 3.18 39.13 18.07
C SER A 69 3.83 40.06 17.05
N GLY A 70 3.81 39.66 15.78
CA GLY A 70 4.15 40.51 14.64
C GLY A 70 2.97 40.56 13.68
N ASP A 71 2.60 41.75 13.25
CA ASP A 71 1.53 42.02 12.29
C ASP A 71 2.00 41.59 10.89
N GLU A 72 1.93 40.27 10.65
CA GLU A 72 2.41 39.62 9.45
C GLU A 72 1.26 39.54 8.42
N ARG A 73 1.49 40.14 7.25
CA ARG A 73 0.61 39.98 6.09
C ARG A 73 0.42 38.48 5.84
N GLN A 74 -0.79 37.98 6.04
CA GLN A 74 -1.12 36.57 5.86
C GLN A 74 -0.75 36.13 4.45
N ALA A 75 0.32 35.34 4.34
CA ALA A 75 0.66 34.63 3.13
C ALA A 75 -0.54 33.73 2.74
N PRO A 76 -0.79 33.51 1.44
CA PRO A 76 -1.86 32.61 1.00
C PRO A 76 -1.74 31.27 1.71
N THR A 77 -2.83 30.84 2.35
CA THR A 77 -2.88 29.61 3.14
C THR A 77 -2.64 28.42 2.23
N ALA A 78 -1.52 27.71 2.42
CA ALA A 78 -1.21 26.51 1.68
C ALA A 78 -2.31 25.45 1.90
N ARG A 79 -2.73 24.79 0.82
CA ARG A 79 -3.68 23.67 0.87
C ARG A 79 -2.99 22.41 1.41
N PRO A 80 -3.74 21.43 1.95
CA PRO A 80 -3.18 20.26 2.63
C PRO A 80 -2.23 19.46 1.72
N GLY A 81 -2.51 19.40 0.42
CA GLY A 81 -1.72 18.66 -0.55
C GLY A 81 -0.76 19.49 -1.40
N ASP A 82 -0.51 20.77 -1.10
CA ASP A 82 0.33 21.61 -1.96
C ASP A 82 1.78 21.06 -2.08
N GLY A 83 2.34 20.48 -1.01
CA GLY A 83 3.65 19.82 -1.06
C GLY A 83 3.68 18.60 -1.99
N LEU A 84 2.64 17.76 -1.93
CA LEU A 84 2.47 16.61 -2.84
C LEU A 84 2.34 17.09 -4.29
N ARG A 85 1.47 18.06 -4.54
CA ARG A 85 1.21 18.61 -5.87
C ARG A 85 2.45 19.24 -6.47
N ALA A 86 3.20 20.02 -5.69
CA ALA A 86 4.45 20.63 -6.13
C ALA A 86 5.43 19.53 -6.57
N ARG A 87 5.60 18.48 -5.75
CA ARG A 87 6.51 17.37 -6.09
C ARG A 87 6.06 16.60 -7.33
N LEU A 88 4.79 16.22 -7.40
CA LEU A 88 4.23 15.52 -8.57
C LEU A 88 4.30 16.38 -9.84
N SER A 89 4.10 17.70 -9.72
CA SER A 89 4.21 18.62 -10.86
C SER A 89 5.66 18.73 -11.35
N MET A 90 6.65 18.80 -10.45
CA MET A 90 8.07 18.76 -10.84
C MET A 90 8.41 17.47 -11.59
N ILE A 91 7.94 16.34 -11.06
CA ILE A 91 8.08 15.03 -11.69
C ILE A 91 7.45 14.99 -13.09
N GLU A 92 6.31 15.67 -13.30
CA GLU A 92 5.66 15.74 -14.60
C GLU A 92 6.38 16.67 -15.57
N MET A 93 6.88 17.82 -15.10
CA MET A 93 7.61 18.79 -15.93
C MET A 93 8.94 18.24 -16.44
N GLU A 94 9.64 17.42 -15.65
CA GLU A 94 10.85 16.70 -16.11
C GLU A 94 10.56 15.75 -17.28
N LYS A 95 9.29 15.40 -17.52
CA LYS A 95 8.86 14.33 -18.44
C LYS A 95 8.14 14.83 -19.69
N ASP A 96 7.92 16.14 -19.81
CA ASP A 96 7.11 16.68 -20.89
C ASP A 96 7.91 16.94 -22.19
N GLY A 97 7.92 15.91 -23.04
CA GLY A 97 7.73 16.09 -24.49
C GLY A 97 6.25 16.42 -24.82
N LYS A 98 5.96 16.83 -26.07
CA LYS A 98 4.71 17.48 -26.58
C LYS A 98 3.32 16.81 -26.31
N ALA A 99 3.19 15.77 -25.49
CA ALA A 99 1.91 15.11 -25.21
C ALA A 99 1.05 15.89 -24.19
N GLY A 100 -0.25 16.06 -24.47
CA GLY A 100 -1.18 16.80 -23.60
C GLY A 100 -1.58 16.04 -22.32
N LYS A 101 -1.79 16.78 -21.22
CA LYS A 101 -2.12 16.28 -19.87
C LYS A 101 -3.25 15.23 -19.83
N SER A 102 -4.34 15.45 -20.54
CA SER A 102 -5.51 14.56 -20.56
C SER A 102 -5.18 13.15 -21.09
N SER A 103 -4.27 13.04 -22.07
CA SER A 103 -3.85 11.75 -22.62
C SER A 103 -3.07 10.92 -21.61
N LYS A 104 -2.24 11.57 -20.79
CA LYS A 104 -1.42 10.89 -19.77
C LYS A 104 -2.28 10.36 -18.63
N GLU A 105 -3.27 11.13 -18.20
CA GLU A 105 -4.19 10.71 -17.14
C GLU A 105 -5.03 9.50 -17.55
N ALA A 106 -5.55 9.49 -18.79
CA ALA A 106 -6.27 8.36 -19.36
C ALA A 106 -5.37 7.12 -19.48
N TYR A 107 -4.13 7.29 -19.95
CA TYR A 107 -3.15 6.21 -20.03
C TYR A 107 -2.89 5.57 -18.66
N ARG A 108 -2.57 6.38 -17.65
CA ARG A 108 -2.32 5.88 -16.29
C ARG A 108 -3.54 5.15 -15.70
N SER A 109 -4.74 5.68 -15.92
CA SER A 109 -5.98 5.02 -15.48
C SER A 109 -6.20 3.68 -16.19
N SER A 110 -5.82 3.60 -17.47
CA SER A 110 -5.90 2.36 -18.23
C SER A 110 -4.94 1.30 -17.69
N LYS A 111 -3.77 1.70 -17.18
CA LYS A 111 -2.75 0.78 -16.65
C LYS A 111 -3.16 0.06 -15.36
N VAL A 112 -3.70 0.79 -14.37
CA VAL A 112 -4.21 0.13 -13.15
C VAL A 112 -5.40 -0.78 -13.45
N MET A 113 -6.26 -0.40 -14.39
CA MET A 113 -7.39 -1.23 -14.82
C MET A 113 -6.94 -2.45 -15.62
N ASN A 114 -5.93 -2.31 -16.49
CA ASN A 114 -5.30 -3.41 -17.21
C ASN A 114 -4.74 -4.43 -16.22
N ALA A 115 -3.96 -3.96 -15.25
CA ALA A 115 -3.44 -4.82 -14.19
C ALA A 115 -4.56 -5.53 -13.43
N ALA A 116 -5.62 -4.83 -13.03
CA ALA A 116 -6.74 -5.43 -12.31
C ALA A 116 -7.52 -6.47 -13.13
N LEU A 117 -7.73 -6.23 -14.43
CA LEU A 117 -8.46 -7.14 -15.34
C LEU A 117 -7.65 -8.42 -15.62
N HIS A 118 -6.34 -8.27 -15.78
CA HIS A 118 -5.45 -9.37 -16.17
C HIS A 118 -4.73 -10.02 -14.98
N ILE A 119 -4.97 -9.59 -13.74
CA ILE A 119 -4.21 -10.07 -12.58
C ILE A 119 -4.30 -11.59 -12.36
N ARG A 120 -5.31 -12.28 -12.92
CA ARG A 120 -5.46 -13.74 -12.89
C ARG A 120 -5.21 -14.43 -14.24
N ASP A 121 -4.80 -13.69 -15.26
CA ASP A 121 -4.42 -14.26 -16.55
C ASP A 121 -3.07 -14.98 -16.42
N PRO A 122 -2.94 -16.27 -16.75
CA PRO A 122 -1.67 -17.00 -16.69
C PRO A 122 -0.55 -16.34 -17.51
N SER A 123 -0.88 -15.63 -18.59
CA SER A 123 0.09 -14.92 -19.44
C SER A 123 0.53 -13.56 -18.87
N TYR A 124 -0.22 -13.02 -17.92
CA TYR A 124 0.10 -11.76 -17.24
C TYR A 124 0.99 -12.05 -16.04
N GLY A 125 2.30 -11.95 -16.26
CA GLY A 125 3.33 -12.20 -15.28
C GLY A 125 3.61 -11.01 -14.37
N LEU A 126 4.49 -11.25 -13.39
CA LEU A 126 4.83 -10.25 -12.40
C LEU A 126 5.53 -9.03 -13.02
N LYS A 127 6.39 -9.26 -14.01
CA LYS A 127 7.12 -8.18 -14.68
C LYS A 127 6.14 -7.17 -15.29
N GLN A 128 5.15 -7.65 -16.04
CA GLN A 128 4.11 -6.78 -16.61
C GLN A 128 3.32 -6.06 -15.52
N PHE A 129 3.00 -6.75 -14.42
CA PHE A 129 2.36 -6.12 -13.26
C PHE A 129 3.19 -4.98 -12.68
N PHE A 130 4.47 -5.19 -12.43
CA PHE A 130 5.38 -4.16 -11.92
C PHE A 130 5.45 -2.95 -12.86
N GLU A 131 5.59 -3.20 -14.17
CA GLU A 131 5.61 -2.15 -15.19
C GLU A 131 4.32 -1.30 -15.16
N ASP A 132 3.16 -1.98 -15.10
CA ASP A 132 1.87 -1.31 -15.01
C ASP A 132 1.71 -0.52 -13.70
N MET A 133 2.24 -1.00 -12.56
CA MET A 133 2.18 -0.26 -11.28
C MET A 133 3.01 1.03 -11.32
N VAL A 134 4.25 0.96 -11.81
CA VAL A 134 5.13 2.14 -11.95
C VAL A 134 4.46 3.16 -12.88
N CYS A 135 3.86 2.70 -13.96
CA CYS A 135 3.17 3.58 -14.90
C CYS A 135 1.91 4.20 -14.31
N ALA A 136 1.07 3.39 -13.67
CA ALA A 136 -0.23 3.82 -13.14
C ALA A 136 -0.10 4.85 -12.00
N PHE A 137 0.88 4.66 -11.10
CA PHE A 137 0.98 5.37 -9.82
C PHE A 137 2.16 6.34 -9.79
N PRO A 138 1.98 7.62 -10.17
CA PRO A 138 3.02 8.63 -9.99
C PRO A 138 3.36 8.86 -8.52
N GLU A 139 2.46 8.52 -7.59
CA GLU A 139 2.69 8.62 -6.14
C GLU A 139 3.86 7.75 -5.66
N LEU A 140 4.21 6.69 -6.38
CA LEU A 140 5.39 5.87 -6.05
C LEU A 140 6.70 6.66 -6.07
N GLU A 141 6.77 7.76 -6.82
CA GLU A 141 7.94 8.63 -6.86
C GLU A 141 8.03 9.59 -5.67
N LEU A 142 6.95 9.73 -4.89
CA LEU A 142 6.96 10.55 -3.68
C LEU A 142 7.86 9.94 -2.60
N TYR A 143 7.94 8.61 -2.55
CA TYR A 143 8.86 7.89 -1.68
C TYR A 143 10.33 8.09 -2.06
N LEU A 144 10.61 8.54 -3.28
CA LEU A 144 11.97 8.69 -3.78
C LEU A 144 12.49 10.10 -3.45
N GLU A 145 13.57 10.13 -2.67
CA GLU A 145 14.25 11.36 -2.29
C GLU A 145 14.72 12.14 -3.55
N LYS A 146 14.82 13.46 -3.39
CA LYS A 146 15.15 14.38 -4.50
C LYS A 146 16.50 14.03 -5.14
N ASP A 147 17.47 13.62 -4.34
CA ASP A 147 18.86 13.44 -4.79
C ASP A 147 19.07 12.15 -5.59
N LEU A 148 18.26 11.11 -5.35
CA LEU A 148 18.27 9.88 -6.14
C LEU A 148 17.82 10.13 -7.60
N CYS A 149 17.08 11.21 -7.85
CA CYS A 149 16.64 11.55 -9.21
C CYS A 149 17.77 12.20 -10.02
N ALA A 150 18.70 12.90 -9.38
CA ALA A 150 19.77 13.64 -10.06
C ALA A 150 20.95 12.74 -10.50
N GLN A 151 21.09 11.55 -9.91
CA GLN A 151 22.26 10.69 -10.11
C GLN A 151 22.11 9.66 -11.23
N VAL A 152 20.89 9.42 -11.73
CA VAL A 152 20.70 8.47 -12.83
C VAL A 152 21.04 9.19 -14.13
N HIS A 153 22.15 8.81 -14.76
CA HIS A 153 22.53 9.32 -16.07
C HIS A 153 21.45 8.90 -17.08
N MET A 154 20.59 9.86 -17.44
CA MET A 154 19.54 9.66 -18.43
C MET A 154 20.17 9.65 -19.82
N ASP A 155 20.01 8.55 -20.55
CA ASP A 155 20.37 8.49 -21.98
C ASP A 155 19.29 9.27 -22.76
N PRO A 156 19.63 10.42 -23.37
CA PRO A 156 18.66 11.31 -24.01
C PRO A 156 17.92 10.66 -25.19
N ASP A 157 18.45 9.58 -25.75
CA ASP A 157 17.86 8.90 -26.91
C ASP A 157 16.94 7.72 -26.50
N SER A 158 16.94 7.33 -25.22
CA SER A 158 16.16 6.18 -24.75
C SER A 158 14.73 6.55 -24.35
N ASP A 159 13.79 5.62 -24.54
CA ASP A 159 12.38 5.80 -24.16
C ASP A 159 12.26 6.13 -22.67
N LEU A 160 11.60 7.25 -22.34
CA LEU A 160 11.43 7.75 -20.99
C LEU A 160 10.74 6.73 -20.05
N GLU A 161 9.84 5.90 -20.57
CA GLU A 161 9.18 4.85 -19.82
C GLU A 161 10.19 3.74 -19.45
N VAL A 162 11.07 3.37 -20.38
CA VAL A 162 12.16 2.41 -20.14
C VAL A 162 13.16 2.94 -19.10
N GLN A 163 13.54 4.23 -19.19
CA GLN A 163 14.41 4.87 -18.22
C GLN A 163 13.80 4.86 -16.82
N ARG A 164 12.51 5.18 -16.73
CA ARG A 164 11.76 5.15 -15.48
C ARG A 164 11.72 3.74 -14.89
N LEU A 165 11.39 2.73 -15.69
CA LEU A 165 11.37 1.33 -15.24
C LEU A 165 12.74 0.88 -14.74
N ARG A 166 13.82 1.21 -15.46
CA ARG A 166 15.20 0.92 -15.02
C ARG A 166 15.50 1.59 -13.69
N LYS A 167 15.19 2.88 -13.51
CA LYS A 167 15.37 3.58 -12.23
C LYS A 167 14.65 2.88 -11.08
N HIS A 168 13.38 2.51 -11.29
CA HIS A 168 12.60 1.82 -10.26
C HIS A 168 13.16 0.43 -9.95
N LEU A 169 13.69 -0.28 -10.95
CA LEU A 169 14.35 -1.58 -10.78
C LEU A 169 15.70 -1.47 -10.07
N ASP A 170 16.50 -0.47 -10.40
CA ASP A 170 17.79 -0.20 -9.75
C ASP A 170 17.56 0.08 -8.25
N ILE A 171 16.55 0.88 -7.91
CA ILE A 171 16.20 1.14 -6.50
C ILE A 171 15.77 -0.13 -5.79
N LEU A 172 15.01 -1.02 -6.44
CA LEU A 172 14.59 -2.29 -5.85
C LEU A 172 15.76 -3.25 -5.61
N THR A 173 16.77 -3.22 -6.48
CA THR A 173 17.90 -4.17 -6.45
C THR A 173 19.10 -3.65 -5.64
N CYS A 174 19.27 -2.33 -5.53
CA CYS A 174 20.33 -1.72 -4.74
C CYS A 174 20.17 -2.03 -3.25
N ALA A 175 21.27 -2.47 -2.62
CA ALA A 175 21.38 -2.52 -1.16
C ALA A 175 21.21 -1.10 -0.59
N SER A 176 20.55 -0.97 0.57
CA SER A 176 20.34 0.33 1.21
C SER A 176 21.70 0.99 1.52
N THR A 177 22.05 2.05 0.79
CA THR A 177 23.34 2.75 0.91
C THR A 177 23.22 3.91 1.89
N GLY A 178 23.36 3.60 3.19
CA GLY A 178 23.73 4.59 4.20
C GLY A 178 22.58 5.18 5.05
N PRO A 179 22.94 5.81 6.18
CA PRO A 179 22.00 6.24 7.21
C PRO A 179 21.44 7.64 6.93
N GLU A 180 20.51 7.79 6.00
CA GLU A 180 19.65 8.98 5.94
C GLU A 180 18.26 8.65 6.52
N LYS A 181 17.96 9.25 7.67
CA LYS A 181 16.71 9.07 8.41
C LYS A 181 15.80 10.25 8.14
N SER A 182 14.88 10.12 7.19
CA SER A 182 13.94 11.18 6.79
C SER A 182 12.46 10.87 7.11
N SER A 183 12.14 9.69 7.65
CA SER A 183 10.74 9.29 7.95
C SER A 183 10.39 9.22 9.44
N THR A 184 9.10 9.29 9.75
CA THR A 184 8.56 9.10 11.10
C THR A 184 8.75 7.67 11.63
N SER A 185 8.88 6.67 10.74
CA SER A 185 9.15 5.26 11.08
C SER A 185 10.64 4.99 11.35
N GLY A 186 11.52 5.93 11.02
CA GLY A 186 12.97 5.76 11.09
C GLY A 186 13.59 5.06 9.87
N ASN A 187 12.76 4.72 8.86
CA ASN A 187 13.19 4.18 7.58
C ASN A 187 13.55 5.30 6.59
N SER A 188 14.34 5.01 5.56
CA SER A 188 14.52 5.96 4.45
C SER A 188 13.27 5.99 3.54
N GLY A 189 13.11 7.02 2.72
CA GLY A 189 12.08 7.02 1.68
C GLY A 189 12.21 5.82 0.73
N SER A 190 13.46 5.43 0.40
CA SER A 190 13.75 4.26 -0.43
C SER A 190 13.30 2.94 0.18
N ASP A 191 13.39 2.80 1.51
CA ASP A 191 12.91 1.62 2.22
C ASP A 191 11.38 1.57 2.22
N GLU A 192 10.71 2.71 2.42
CA GLU A 192 9.25 2.78 2.31
C GLU A 192 8.74 2.53 0.88
N TYR A 193 9.49 2.98 -0.14
CA TYR A 193 9.25 2.61 -1.54
C TYR A 193 9.32 1.09 -1.74
N LYS A 194 10.41 0.45 -1.29
CA LYS A 194 10.58 -1.02 -1.38
C LYS A 194 9.46 -1.75 -0.66
N ARG A 195 9.06 -1.29 0.52
CA ARG A 195 7.95 -1.86 1.29
C ARG A 195 6.63 -1.74 0.54
N THR A 196 6.39 -0.58 -0.07
CA THR A 196 5.18 -0.31 -0.86
C THR A 196 5.11 -1.21 -2.10
N ILE A 197 6.22 -1.35 -2.86
CA ILE A 197 6.29 -2.29 -3.98
C ILE A 197 6.10 -3.74 -3.51
N CYS A 198 6.76 -4.15 -2.43
CA CYS A 198 6.55 -5.48 -1.84
C CYS A 198 5.09 -5.70 -1.42
N ALA A 199 4.38 -4.66 -0.99
CA ALA A 199 2.97 -4.75 -0.65
C ALA A 199 2.06 -4.89 -1.88
N LEU A 200 2.33 -4.13 -2.95
CA LEU A 200 1.68 -4.31 -4.25
C LEU A 200 1.91 -5.74 -4.77
N PHE A 201 3.12 -6.25 -4.54
CA PHE A 201 3.43 -7.63 -4.80
C PHE A 201 2.61 -8.58 -3.93
N GLY A 202 2.53 -8.38 -2.62
CA GLY A 202 1.60 -9.15 -1.78
C GLY A 202 0.18 -9.25 -2.37
N VAL A 203 -0.38 -8.14 -2.89
CA VAL A 203 -1.69 -8.13 -3.55
C VAL A 203 -1.72 -9.02 -4.80
N TYR A 204 -0.77 -8.88 -5.73
CA TYR A 204 -0.75 -9.69 -6.96
C TYR A 204 -0.71 -11.19 -6.67
N TRP A 205 0.10 -11.63 -5.70
CA TRP A 205 0.27 -13.05 -5.44
C TRP A 205 -0.93 -13.63 -4.69
N LEU A 206 -1.51 -12.89 -3.75
CA LEU A 206 -2.74 -13.30 -3.07
C LEU A 206 -3.96 -13.33 -4.01
N MET A 207 -3.95 -12.51 -5.07
CA MET A 207 -4.97 -12.60 -6.14
C MET A 207 -4.76 -13.79 -7.09
N ARG A 208 -3.61 -14.47 -7.00
CA ARG A 208 -3.15 -15.54 -7.91
C ARG A 208 -2.86 -16.86 -7.21
N LEU A 209 -3.56 -17.16 -6.12
CA LEU A 209 -3.42 -18.45 -5.46
C LEU A 209 -3.82 -19.58 -6.43
N ASP A 210 -2.92 -20.55 -6.60
CA ASP A 210 -3.11 -21.77 -7.38
C ASP A 210 -3.69 -22.86 -6.47
N LEU A 211 -4.99 -23.10 -6.60
CA LEU A 211 -5.75 -23.98 -5.71
C LEU A 211 -6.45 -25.07 -6.53
N PRO A 212 -6.18 -26.36 -6.28
CA PRO A 212 -6.85 -27.45 -7.00
C PRO A 212 -8.39 -27.44 -6.88
N SER A 213 -8.92 -26.78 -5.84
CA SER A 213 -10.35 -26.60 -5.59
C SER A 213 -10.99 -25.44 -6.35
N VAL A 214 -10.21 -24.61 -7.04
CA VAL A 214 -10.66 -23.41 -7.75
C VAL A 214 -10.35 -23.55 -9.24
N PRO A 215 -11.34 -23.90 -10.07
CA PRO A 215 -11.17 -24.01 -11.53
C PRO A 215 -10.58 -22.72 -12.13
N GLY A 216 -9.59 -22.86 -13.02
CA GLY A 216 -8.92 -21.74 -13.69
C GLY A 216 -7.88 -21.04 -12.82
N SER A 217 -7.46 -21.64 -11.71
CA SER A 217 -6.35 -21.14 -10.89
C SER A 217 -5.03 -21.87 -11.11
N GLU A 218 -5.04 -22.88 -11.97
CA GLU A 218 -3.86 -23.67 -12.31
C GLU A 218 -2.77 -22.77 -12.91
N CYS A 219 -1.52 -22.99 -12.50
CA CYS A 219 -0.35 -22.26 -13.00
C CYS A 219 -0.30 -20.77 -12.63
N LEU A 220 -1.05 -20.33 -11.62
CA LEU A 220 -0.98 -18.93 -11.15
C LEU A 220 0.17 -18.68 -10.17
N ASP A 221 0.71 -19.73 -9.55
CA ASP A 221 1.93 -19.76 -8.70
C ASP A 221 2.00 -18.72 -7.56
N GLY A 222 0.87 -18.14 -7.16
CA GLY A 222 0.81 -17.06 -6.17
C GLY A 222 1.39 -17.45 -4.82
N GLN A 223 1.13 -18.66 -4.31
CA GLN A 223 1.69 -19.12 -3.04
C GLN A 223 3.21 -19.15 -3.07
N ARG A 224 3.79 -19.71 -4.15
CA ARG A 224 5.24 -19.88 -4.28
C ARG A 224 5.93 -18.53 -4.32
N GLY A 225 5.46 -17.65 -5.19
CA GLY A 225 6.11 -16.36 -5.31
C GLY A 225 5.91 -15.48 -4.05
N PHE A 226 4.80 -15.64 -3.32
CA PHE A 226 4.58 -14.93 -2.05
C PHE A 226 5.56 -15.41 -0.96
N CYS A 227 5.83 -16.72 -0.91
CA CYS A 227 6.68 -17.31 0.12
C CYS A 227 8.17 -17.26 -0.22
N PHE A 228 8.53 -17.50 -1.48
CA PHE A 228 9.90 -17.73 -1.91
C PHE A 228 10.47 -16.55 -2.71
N GLY A 229 9.61 -15.69 -3.26
CA GLY A 229 9.98 -14.60 -4.13
C GLY A 229 10.07 -15.04 -5.60
N VAL A 230 10.76 -14.25 -6.40
CA VAL A 230 10.99 -14.51 -7.83
C VAL A 230 12.47 -14.53 -8.14
N ASP A 231 12.82 -15.21 -9.22
CA ASP A 231 14.13 -15.07 -9.84
C ASP A 231 14.29 -13.64 -10.41
N PRO A 232 15.37 -12.92 -10.09
CA PRO A 232 15.52 -11.51 -10.46
C PRO A 232 15.68 -11.25 -11.96
N GLU A 233 16.14 -12.25 -12.72
CA GLU A 233 16.36 -12.12 -14.17
C GLU A 233 15.09 -12.45 -14.96
N SER A 234 14.46 -13.57 -14.64
CA SER A 234 13.30 -14.09 -15.35
C SER A 234 11.95 -13.60 -14.82
N TRP A 235 11.91 -13.07 -13.58
CA TRP A 235 10.68 -12.66 -12.87
C TRP A 235 9.69 -13.82 -12.62
N ILE A 236 10.17 -15.06 -12.70
CA ILE A 236 9.38 -16.27 -12.46
C ILE A 236 9.44 -16.62 -10.96
N PRO A 237 8.31 -17.01 -10.33
CA PRO A 237 8.31 -17.52 -8.95
C PRO A 237 9.33 -18.64 -8.74
N LEU A 238 10.07 -18.55 -7.62
CA LEU A 238 10.99 -19.62 -7.25
C LEU A 238 10.20 -20.86 -6.83
N MET A 239 10.62 -22.03 -7.32
CA MET A 239 9.98 -23.31 -6.99
C MET A 239 10.32 -23.80 -5.59
N GLU A 240 11.48 -23.39 -5.08
CA GLU A 240 12.01 -23.75 -3.78
C GLU A 240 12.45 -22.48 -3.02
N PRO A 241 12.54 -22.52 -1.69
CA PRO A 241 13.08 -21.41 -0.92
C PRO A 241 14.48 -21.02 -1.44
N PRO A 242 14.78 -19.72 -1.56
CA PRO A 242 16.11 -19.29 -1.98
C PRO A 242 17.18 -19.77 -0.99
N PRO A 243 18.46 -19.88 -1.40
CA PRO A 243 19.57 -20.26 -0.54
C PRO A 243 19.93 -19.14 0.45
N VAL A 244 19.00 -18.82 1.36
CA VAL A 244 19.18 -17.89 2.48
C VAL A 244 19.62 -18.68 3.73
N PRO A 245 20.11 -18.01 4.78
CA PRO A 245 20.48 -18.70 6.02
C PRO A 245 19.40 -19.70 6.47
N PRO A 246 19.76 -20.91 6.92
CA PRO A 246 18.82 -22.03 7.08
C PRO A 246 17.57 -21.70 7.90
N ALA A 247 17.69 -20.84 8.92
CA ALA A 247 16.58 -20.40 9.75
C ALA A 247 15.49 -19.66 8.94
N THR A 248 15.88 -18.80 7.99
CA THR A 248 14.94 -18.03 7.17
C THR A 248 14.29 -18.91 6.10
N ALA A 249 15.06 -19.79 5.46
CA ALA A 249 14.54 -20.74 4.47
C ALA A 249 13.50 -21.68 5.12
N THR A 250 13.81 -22.20 6.31
CA THR A 250 12.91 -23.07 7.09
C THR A 250 11.60 -22.36 7.45
N LYS A 251 11.67 -21.08 7.83
CA LYS A 251 10.46 -20.30 8.16
C LYS A 251 9.55 -20.10 6.94
N ARG A 252 10.12 -19.79 5.77
CA ARG A 252 9.37 -19.60 4.51
C ARG A 252 8.72 -20.90 4.05
N ASP A 253 9.45 -22.02 4.05
CA ASP A 253 8.92 -23.33 3.70
C ASP A 253 7.82 -23.78 4.68
N LYS A 254 8.04 -23.58 5.99
CA LYS A 254 7.03 -23.88 7.01
C LYS A 254 5.76 -23.06 6.81
N PHE A 255 5.88 -21.77 6.51
CA PHE A 255 4.72 -20.93 6.19
C PHE A 255 4.02 -21.44 4.92
N PHE A 256 4.75 -21.65 3.83
CA PHE A 256 4.20 -22.18 2.57
C PHE A 256 3.37 -23.46 2.76
N ARG A 257 3.89 -24.42 3.53
CA ARG A 257 3.24 -25.72 3.73
C ARG A 257 2.09 -25.71 4.74
N LYS A 258 2.16 -24.86 5.76
CA LYS A 258 1.20 -24.86 6.87
C LYS A 258 0.12 -23.79 6.75
N GLN A 259 0.30 -22.83 5.86
CA GLN A 259 -0.67 -21.75 5.69
C GLN A 259 -1.97 -22.28 5.10
N ASP A 260 -3.10 -21.78 5.64
CA ASP A 260 -4.42 -22.03 5.06
C ASP A 260 -4.64 -21.12 3.85
N TRP A 261 -4.20 -21.60 2.68
CA TRP A 261 -4.37 -20.88 1.42
C TRP A 261 -5.83 -20.82 0.96
N GLN A 262 -6.64 -21.81 1.32
CA GLN A 262 -8.07 -21.80 1.02
C GLN A 262 -8.77 -20.69 1.81
N GLY A 263 -8.39 -20.51 3.09
CA GLY A 263 -8.86 -19.41 3.94
C GLY A 263 -8.51 -18.04 3.34
N PHE A 264 -7.28 -17.85 2.86
CA PHE A 264 -6.90 -16.60 2.17
C PHE A 264 -7.71 -16.37 0.89
N HIS A 265 -7.90 -17.40 0.07
CA HIS A 265 -8.74 -17.27 -1.12
C HIS A 265 -10.17 -16.89 -0.76
N GLN A 266 -10.76 -17.54 0.26
CA GLN A 266 -12.10 -17.21 0.73
C GLN A 266 -12.18 -15.77 1.26
N LEU A 267 -11.14 -15.28 1.93
CA LEU A 267 -11.07 -13.88 2.36
C LEU A 267 -11.12 -12.92 1.15
N MET A 268 -10.44 -13.23 0.04
CA MET A 268 -10.48 -12.41 -1.17
C MET A 268 -11.89 -12.40 -1.81
N VAL A 269 -12.59 -13.54 -1.77
CA VAL A 269 -14.00 -13.65 -2.19
C VAL A 269 -14.91 -12.84 -1.27
N ASP A 270 -14.80 -13.02 0.04
CA ASP A 270 -15.64 -12.35 1.03
C ASP A 270 -15.42 -10.83 1.06
N SER A 271 -14.21 -10.38 0.72
CA SER A 271 -13.86 -8.97 0.58
C SER A 271 -14.36 -8.34 -0.73
N GLY A 272 -14.89 -9.15 -1.65
CA GLY A 272 -15.39 -8.72 -2.95
C GLY A 272 -14.31 -8.39 -3.97
N PHE A 273 -13.07 -8.89 -3.79
CA PHE A 273 -12.04 -8.82 -4.83
C PHE A 273 -12.25 -9.91 -5.90
N LEU A 274 -12.73 -11.07 -5.46
CA LEU A 274 -13.07 -12.21 -6.31
C LEU A 274 -14.56 -12.51 -6.21
N CYS A 275 -15.17 -12.84 -7.34
CA CYS A 275 -16.57 -13.23 -7.45
C CYS A 275 -16.64 -14.69 -7.90
N GLN A 276 -17.03 -15.58 -6.97
CA GLN A 276 -17.24 -16.99 -7.28
C GLN A 276 -18.44 -17.16 -8.22
N GLN A 277 -18.22 -17.90 -9.30
CA GLN A 277 -19.22 -18.23 -10.31
C GLN A 277 -19.93 -19.55 -9.97
N PRO A 278 -21.09 -19.84 -10.59
CA PRO A 278 -21.81 -21.09 -10.37
C PRO A 278 -21.02 -22.36 -10.71
N ASP A 279 -20.08 -22.27 -11.64
CA ASP A 279 -19.18 -23.36 -12.05
C ASP A 279 -17.96 -23.52 -11.13
N GLY A 280 -17.86 -22.72 -10.07
CA GLY A 280 -16.75 -22.72 -9.12
C GLY A 280 -15.57 -21.85 -9.53
N SER A 281 -15.51 -21.37 -10.78
CA SER A 281 -14.49 -20.42 -11.23
C SER A 281 -14.63 -19.07 -10.50
N VAL A 282 -13.61 -18.22 -10.60
CA VAL A 282 -13.61 -16.89 -9.97
C VAL A 282 -13.32 -15.79 -10.97
N LEU A 283 -14.10 -14.72 -10.91
CA LEU A 283 -13.86 -13.49 -11.67
C LEU A 283 -13.32 -12.40 -10.76
N VAL A 284 -12.46 -11.54 -11.29
CA VAL A 284 -11.92 -10.40 -10.54
C VAL A 284 -12.90 -9.22 -10.61
N ASP A 285 -13.22 -8.62 -9.46
CA ASP A 285 -13.81 -7.27 -9.46
C ASP A 285 -12.68 -6.26 -9.71
N ALA A 286 -12.54 -5.86 -10.98
CA ALA A 286 -11.46 -5.00 -11.42
C ALA A 286 -11.48 -3.63 -10.73
N LYS A 287 -12.67 -3.07 -10.45
CA LYS A 287 -12.79 -1.76 -9.80
C LYS A 287 -12.36 -1.83 -8.34
N ARG A 288 -12.79 -2.87 -7.62
CA ARG A 288 -12.37 -3.13 -6.23
C ARG A 288 -10.87 -3.39 -6.15
N THR A 289 -10.34 -4.18 -7.07
CA THR A 289 -8.91 -4.50 -7.13
C THR A 289 -8.08 -3.25 -7.45
N ALA A 290 -8.50 -2.42 -8.41
CA ALA A 290 -7.84 -1.15 -8.70
C ALA A 290 -7.83 -0.20 -7.49
N ALA A 291 -8.92 -0.17 -6.72
CA ALA A 291 -9.01 0.60 -5.48
C ALA A 291 -8.03 0.10 -4.41
N MET A 292 -7.87 -1.22 -4.27
CA MET A 292 -6.88 -1.82 -3.37
C MET A 292 -5.46 -1.48 -3.79
N LEU A 293 -5.11 -1.65 -5.06
CA LEU A 293 -3.80 -1.30 -5.59
C LEU A 293 -3.48 0.18 -5.38
N THR A 294 -4.48 1.05 -5.60
CA THR A 294 -4.35 2.50 -5.36
C THR A 294 -4.10 2.79 -3.89
N LEU A 295 -4.88 2.20 -2.97
CA LEU A 295 -4.64 2.33 -1.54
C LEU A 295 -3.23 1.85 -1.18
N THR A 296 -2.82 0.67 -1.65
CA THR A 296 -1.48 0.13 -1.38
C THR A 296 -0.39 1.09 -1.84
N ALA A 297 -0.53 1.71 -3.02
CA ALA A 297 0.45 2.65 -3.55
C ALA A 297 0.56 3.98 -2.76
N ILE A 298 -0.48 4.38 -2.01
CA ILE A 298 -0.52 5.67 -1.32
C ILE A 298 -0.54 5.58 0.21
N HIS A 299 -0.86 4.42 0.79
CA HIS A 299 -1.18 4.30 2.23
C HIS A 299 -0.06 4.82 3.14
N ASP A 300 1.19 4.63 2.71
CA ASP A 300 2.37 4.98 3.48
C ASP A 300 3.08 6.25 2.98
N VAL A 301 2.50 6.98 2.02
CA VAL A 301 3.15 8.19 1.45
C VAL A 301 3.39 9.25 2.52
N MET A 302 2.52 9.32 3.53
CA MET A 302 2.59 10.25 4.64
C MET A 302 3.63 9.85 5.71
N LYS A 303 4.35 8.74 5.53
CA LYS A 303 5.53 8.45 6.36
C LYS A 303 6.72 9.36 5.98
N VAL A 304 6.70 9.94 4.78
CA VAL A 304 7.68 10.94 4.34
C VAL A 304 7.30 12.30 4.94
N GLN A 305 8.15 12.82 5.83
CA GLN A 305 7.83 14.00 6.65
C GLN A 305 7.54 15.26 5.83
N ASP A 306 8.21 15.42 4.69
CA ASP A 306 8.06 16.56 3.78
C ASP A 306 6.64 16.73 3.23
N TYR A 307 5.79 15.69 3.30
CA TYR A 307 4.43 15.74 2.77
C TYR A 307 3.34 15.82 3.85
N LEU A 308 3.72 15.87 5.14
CA LEU A 308 2.75 15.94 6.22
C LEU A 308 1.98 17.28 6.20
N PRO A 309 0.64 17.25 6.11
CA PRO A 309 -0.17 18.45 5.98
C PRO A 309 -0.28 19.21 7.31
N GLN A 310 -0.59 20.50 7.21
CA GLN A 310 -1.09 21.30 8.32
C GLN A 310 -2.61 21.43 8.23
N VAL A 311 -3.29 21.49 9.38
CA VAL A 311 -4.74 21.70 9.42
C VAL A 311 -5.07 23.13 9.03
N MET A 312 -5.85 23.30 7.96
CA MET A 312 -6.34 24.61 7.55
C MET A 312 -7.35 25.19 8.56
N PRO A 313 -7.43 26.53 8.70
CA PRO A 313 -8.37 27.18 9.62
C PRO A 313 -9.83 26.73 9.46
N GLU A 314 -10.31 26.55 8.24
CA GLU A 314 -11.68 26.12 7.92
C GLU A 314 -11.97 24.65 8.22
N HIS A 315 -10.94 23.83 8.42
CA HIS A 315 -11.07 22.41 8.76
C HIS A 315 -10.79 22.13 10.25
N ALA A 316 -10.46 23.17 11.03
CA ALA A 316 -10.13 23.02 12.43
C ALA A 316 -11.38 22.97 13.34
N PRO A 317 -11.39 22.16 14.41
CA PRO A 317 -10.40 21.12 14.71
C PRO A 317 -10.59 19.90 13.81
N TYR A 318 -9.50 19.26 13.38
CA TYR A 318 -9.54 18.00 12.64
C TYR A 318 -8.94 16.88 13.49
N ASN A 319 -9.74 15.89 13.92
CA ASN A 319 -9.27 14.78 14.78
C ASN A 319 -8.46 15.23 16.01
N GLY A 320 -8.78 16.40 16.56
CA GLY A 320 -8.10 16.98 17.74
C GLY A 320 -6.93 17.91 17.42
N PHE A 321 -6.53 18.05 16.16
CA PHE A 321 -5.49 18.98 15.72
C PHE A 321 -6.08 20.39 15.49
N ALA A 322 -5.37 21.42 15.95
CA ALA A 322 -5.77 22.83 15.80
C ALA A 322 -5.37 23.41 14.43
N ALA A 323 -5.94 24.56 14.06
CA ALA A 323 -5.53 25.28 12.86
C ALA A 323 -4.01 25.60 12.88
N GLY A 324 -3.34 25.33 11.76
CA GLY A 324 -1.88 25.46 11.58
C GLY A 324 -1.06 24.31 12.19
N GLU A 325 -1.68 23.39 12.94
CA GLU A 325 -0.96 22.25 13.51
C GLU A 325 -0.65 21.21 12.43
N GLN A 326 0.59 20.72 12.39
CA GLN A 326 0.99 19.63 11.50
C GLN A 326 0.45 18.30 12.02
N ILE A 327 -0.15 17.51 11.12
CA ILE A 327 -0.66 16.18 11.44
C ILE A 327 0.52 15.19 11.40
N GLY A 328 1.10 14.89 12.56
CA GLY A 328 2.27 13.99 12.66
C GLY A 328 1.96 12.48 12.52
N ASP A 329 0.70 12.06 12.70
CA ASP A 329 0.29 10.67 12.49
C ASP A 329 -0.04 10.46 11.00
N HIS A 330 0.72 9.59 10.33
CA HIS A 330 0.64 9.39 8.88
C HIS A 330 -0.74 8.90 8.39
N ASP A 331 -1.46 8.08 9.17
CA ASP A 331 -2.80 7.61 8.79
C ASP A 331 -3.79 8.78 8.83
N ILE A 332 -3.73 9.60 9.89
CA ILE A 332 -4.60 10.79 10.02
C ILE A 332 -4.25 11.83 8.95
N ALA A 333 -2.96 12.01 8.65
CA ALA A 333 -2.48 12.90 7.61
C ALA A 333 -2.99 12.47 6.24
N LEU A 334 -2.93 11.17 5.93
CA LEU A 334 -3.44 10.65 4.67
C LEU A 334 -4.96 10.83 4.63
N GLY A 335 -5.68 10.46 5.69
CA GLY A 335 -7.12 10.68 5.80
C GLY A 335 -7.51 12.15 5.54
N TYR A 336 -6.77 13.10 6.11
CA TYR A 336 -6.99 14.54 5.90
C TYR A 336 -6.85 14.95 4.44
N VAL A 337 -5.80 14.48 3.74
CA VAL A 337 -5.61 14.75 2.31
C VAL A 337 -6.70 14.08 1.47
N LEU A 338 -7.08 12.83 1.76
CA LEU A 338 -8.15 12.15 1.01
C LEU A 338 -9.53 12.81 1.16
N GLU A 339 -9.79 13.45 2.31
CA GLU A 339 -11.05 14.14 2.61
C GLU A 339 -11.09 15.56 2.03
N HIS A 340 -10.03 16.34 2.20
CA HIS A 340 -10.03 17.78 1.91
C HIS A 340 -9.27 18.17 0.63
N ASP A 341 -8.40 17.29 0.12
CA ASP A 341 -7.62 17.56 -1.10
C ASP A 341 -7.32 16.30 -1.91
N ALA A 342 -8.36 15.51 -2.22
CA ALA A 342 -8.24 14.24 -2.95
C ALA A 342 -7.42 14.36 -4.24
N GLY A 343 -7.51 15.50 -4.94
CA GLY A 343 -6.78 15.75 -6.18
C GLY A 343 -5.26 15.88 -6.02
N ALA A 344 -4.73 15.92 -4.80
CA ALA A 344 -3.29 15.86 -4.54
C ALA A 344 -2.71 14.46 -4.73
N LEU A 345 -3.56 13.43 -4.76
CA LEU A 345 -3.23 12.03 -5.03
C LEU A 345 -4.02 11.58 -6.28
N PRO A 346 -3.51 11.87 -7.50
CA PRO A 346 -4.25 11.68 -8.74
C PRO A 346 -4.84 10.28 -8.91
N SER A 347 -4.15 9.24 -8.46
CA SER A 347 -4.61 7.85 -8.57
C SER A 347 -5.83 7.58 -7.71
N TYR A 348 -5.89 8.12 -6.49
CA TYR A 348 -7.08 8.04 -5.64
C TYR A 348 -8.23 8.89 -6.18
N HIS A 349 -7.95 10.13 -6.62
CA HIS A 349 -8.97 11.03 -7.15
C HIS A 349 -9.74 10.44 -8.34
N ARG A 350 -9.08 9.59 -9.13
CA ARG A 350 -9.65 8.94 -10.32
C ARG A 350 -10.55 7.74 -10.01
N LEU A 351 -10.54 7.23 -8.77
CA LEU A 351 -11.45 6.17 -8.39
C LEU A 351 -12.90 6.68 -8.36
N ASP A 352 -13.85 5.83 -8.75
CA ASP A 352 -15.27 6.10 -8.56
C ASP A 352 -15.57 6.37 -7.07
N ALA A 353 -16.56 7.20 -6.77
CA ALA A 353 -16.92 7.54 -5.38
C ALA A 353 -17.20 6.31 -4.49
N SER A 354 -17.76 5.23 -5.06
CA SER A 354 -18.02 3.96 -4.35
C SER A 354 -16.74 3.20 -3.98
N GLN A 355 -15.64 3.44 -4.69
CA GLN A 355 -14.32 2.87 -4.44
C GLN A 355 -13.47 3.78 -3.54
N GLN A 356 -13.62 5.11 -3.67
CA GLN A 356 -12.99 6.08 -2.77
C GLN A 356 -13.45 5.94 -1.31
N ALA A 357 -14.75 5.68 -1.09
CA ALA A 357 -15.31 5.55 0.25
C ALA A 357 -14.63 4.49 1.13
N PRO A 358 -14.44 3.23 0.69
CA PRO A 358 -13.71 2.23 1.47
C PRO A 358 -12.23 2.56 1.63
N VAL A 359 -11.58 3.17 0.63
CA VAL A 359 -10.19 3.63 0.77
C VAL A 359 -10.09 4.66 1.91
N ARG A 360 -10.95 5.68 1.94
CA ARG A 360 -11.04 6.62 3.07
C ARG A 360 -11.35 5.92 4.39
N PHE A 361 -12.27 4.96 4.37
CA PHE A 361 -12.63 4.21 5.57
C PHE A 361 -11.44 3.48 6.20
N THR A 362 -10.48 3.00 5.41
CA THR A 362 -9.26 2.38 5.96
C THR A 362 -8.35 3.37 6.70
N GLN A 363 -8.44 4.66 6.37
CA GLN A 363 -7.66 5.73 6.99
C GLN A 363 -8.39 6.40 8.16
N ALA A 364 -9.70 6.18 8.29
CA ALA A 364 -10.41 6.56 9.49
C ALA A 364 -9.75 5.82 10.65
N LYS A 365 -9.47 6.53 11.76
CA LYS A 365 -9.04 5.90 13.00
C LYS A 365 -10.20 5.06 13.50
N ILE A 366 -10.32 3.84 12.99
CA ILE A 366 -11.33 2.91 13.45
C ILE A 366 -10.87 2.61 14.86
N GLY A 367 -11.58 3.15 15.85
CA GLY A 367 -11.32 2.96 17.28
C GLY A 367 -11.53 1.51 17.72
N PHE A 368 -11.23 0.53 16.86
CA PHE A 368 -10.93 -0.84 17.25
C PHE A 368 -9.66 -0.81 18.11
N ASN A 369 -9.86 -0.48 19.38
CA ASN A 369 -8.94 -0.87 20.44
C ASN A 369 -8.80 -2.40 20.35
N HIS A 370 -7.68 -2.86 19.82
CA HIS A 370 -7.30 -4.28 19.83
C HIS A 370 -6.90 -4.74 21.24
N GLY A 371 -6.81 -3.84 22.22
CA GLY A 371 -6.64 -4.14 23.63
C GLY A 371 -7.99 -4.19 24.36
N LYS A 372 -8.29 -5.38 24.90
CA LYS A 372 -9.37 -5.76 25.85
C LYS A 372 -10.70 -4.98 25.75
N PRO A 373 -11.86 -5.64 25.51
CA PRO A 373 -13.15 -4.96 25.54
C PRO A 373 -13.27 -4.20 26.87
N LYS A 374 -13.36 -2.87 26.81
CA LYS A 374 -13.81 -2.10 27.96
C LYS A 374 -15.24 -2.56 28.23
N PRO A 375 -15.60 -2.93 29.47
CA PRO A 375 -16.98 -3.25 29.80
C PRO A 375 -17.85 -2.07 29.36
N ILE A 376 -18.89 -2.39 28.58
CA ILE A 376 -19.95 -1.44 28.26
C ILE A 376 -20.67 -1.20 29.59
N GLU A 377 -20.34 -0.11 30.27
CA GLU A 377 -21.16 0.40 31.35
C GLU A 377 -22.48 0.87 30.72
N ILE A 378 -23.48 0.00 30.78
CA ILE A 378 -24.86 0.38 30.55
C ILE A 378 -25.26 1.17 31.79
N CYS A 379 -25.18 2.50 31.73
CA CYS A 379 -25.86 3.34 32.70
C CYS A 379 -27.37 3.10 32.56
N ALA A 380 -27.97 2.57 33.63
CA ALA A 380 -29.41 2.40 33.78
C ALA A 380 -30.13 3.73 33.99
#